data_AF-A0A5D0Q3V0-F1
#
_entry.id   AF-A0A5D0Q3V0-F1
#
_cell.length_a   1.000
_cell.length_b   1.000
_cell.length_c   1.000
_cell.angle_alpha   90.00
_cell.angle_beta   90.00
_cell.angle_gamma   90.00
#
_symmetry.space_group_name_H-M   'P 1'
#
loop_
_entity.id
_entity.type
_entity.pdbx_description
1 polymer ?
#
loop_
_entity_poly.entity_id
_entity_poly.type
_entity_poly.pdbx_seq_one_letter_code
_entity_poly.pdbx_strand_id
1 'polypeptide(L)'
;MDERIAPVQGMKISVRTRRDVVIVDLERFLATARAAYREQDPRATEEDAAEFVGDVHDAIWLLLDRDGELAPGEPRTRAEQPSRDRPDGLLLAGEVQHISLDDPLPLPGSHCFELDDPEDYFALPPER
;
A
#
# COMPACT_ATOMS: atom_id res chain seq x y z
N MET A 1 -12.79 -26.63 9.76
CA MET A 1 -13.87 -25.88 9.09
C MET A 1 -14.01 -24.61 9.89
N ASP A 2 -13.55 -23.48 9.35
CA ASP A 2 -13.81 -22.19 10.00
C ASP A 2 -15.31 -21.91 9.91
N GLU A 3 -15.92 -21.76 11.08
CA GLU A 3 -17.31 -21.39 11.23
C GLU A 3 -17.48 -19.96 10.69
N ARG A 4 -18.31 -19.80 9.65
CA ARG A 4 -18.51 -18.48 9.02
C ARG A 4 -19.34 -17.61 9.96
N ILE A 5 -18.67 -16.74 10.71
CA ILE A 5 -19.33 -15.74 11.56
C ILE A 5 -20.03 -14.73 10.64
N ALA A 6 -21.34 -14.58 10.79
CA ALA A 6 -22.09 -13.54 10.09
C ALA A 6 -21.80 -12.17 10.72
N PRO A 7 -21.48 -11.13 9.94
CA PRO A 7 -21.22 -9.81 10.49
C PRO A 7 -22.49 -9.22 11.11
N VAL A 8 -22.35 -8.63 12.30
CA VAL A 8 -23.44 -7.95 13.02
C VAL A 8 -23.09 -6.47 13.23
N GLN A 9 -24.12 -5.62 13.36
CA GLN A 9 -23.91 -4.19 13.61
C GLN A 9 -23.13 -3.97 14.90
N GLY A 10 -22.10 -3.11 14.85
CA GLY A 10 -21.22 -2.81 15.98
C GLY A 10 -19.96 -3.69 16.07
N MET A 11 -19.86 -4.74 15.24
CA MET A 11 -18.65 -5.55 15.10
C MET A 11 -17.50 -4.71 14.54
N LYS A 12 -16.31 -4.86 15.12
CA LYS A 12 -15.10 -4.23 14.61
C LYS A 12 -14.53 -5.09 13.49
N ILE A 13 -14.20 -4.48 12.36
CA ILE A 13 -13.56 -5.16 11.24
C ILE A 13 -12.17 -4.57 11.09
N SER A 14 -11.14 -5.41 11.30
CA SER A 14 -9.74 -5.03 11.05
C SER A 14 -9.31 -5.63 9.72
N VAL A 15 -8.80 -4.79 8.84
CA VAL A 15 -8.14 -5.21 7.59
C VAL A 15 -6.67 -4.80 7.69
N ARG A 16 -5.78 -5.78 7.73
CA ARG A 16 -4.33 -5.56 7.74
C ARG A 16 -3.76 -6.02 6.40
N THR A 17 -3.09 -5.12 5.70
CA THR A 17 -2.45 -5.39 4.41
C THR A 17 -0.98 -5.08 4.51
N ARG A 18 -0.15 -5.98 4.00
CA ARG A 18 1.26 -5.73 3.76
C ARG A 18 1.58 -6.02 2.32
N ARG A 19 2.27 -5.07 1.68
CA ARG A 19 2.66 -5.14 0.29
C ARG A 19 4.10 -4.71 0.17
N ASP A 20 4.95 -5.64 -0.26
CA ASP A 20 6.37 -5.39 -0.48
C ASP A 20 6.55 -5.11 -1.98
N VAL A 21 7.11 -3.94 -2.32
CA VAL A 21 7.39 -3.53 -3.70
C VAL A 21 8.87 -3.23 -3.89
N VAL A 22 9.37 -3.48 -5.09
CA VAL A 22 10.73 -3.14 -5.50
C VAL A 22 10.65 -2.15 -6.65
N ILE A 23 11.31 -1.01 -6.51
CA ILE A 23 11.48 -0.06 -7.61
C ILE A 23 12.50 -0.66 -8.57
N VAL A 24 12.04 -1.12 -9.73
CA VAL A 24 12.89 -1.73 -10.76
C VAL A 24 13.29 -0.73 -11.85
N ASP A 25 12.53 0.35 -11.98
CA ASP A 25 12.78 1.46 -12.90
C ASP A 25 12.42 2.78 -12.17
N LEU A 26 13.45 3.44 -11.62
CA LEU A 26 13.27 4.65 -10.82
C LEU A 26 12.71 5.82 -11.63
N GLU A 27 13.22 6.01 -12.86
CA GLU A 27 12.77 7.13 -13.70
C GLU A 27 11.30 6.97 -14.08
N ARG A 28 10.89 5.75 -14.44
CA ARG A 28 9.49 5.44 -14.73
C ARG A 28 8.58 5.58 -13.51
N PHE A 29 9.06 5.18 -12.33
CA PHE A 29 8.32 5.34 -11.09
C PHE A 29 8.06 6.82 -10.77
N LEU A 30 9.09 7.66 -10.82
CA LEU A 30 8.94 9.10 -10.61
C LEU A 30 8.07 9.76 -11.68
N ALA A 31 8.21 9.37 -12.95
CA ALA A 31 7.36 9.87 -14.03
C ALA A 31 5.90 9.50 -13.82
N THR A 32 5.61 8.30 -13.30
CA THR A 32 4.25 7.85 -12.98
C THR A 32 3.66 8.70 -11.85
N ALA A 33 4.41 8.95 -10.78
CA ALA A 33 3.95 9.81 -9.69
C ALA A 33 3.72 11.26 -10.15
N ARG A 34 4.59 11.82 -11.00
CA ARG A 34 4.41 13.17 -11.58
C ARG A 34 3.19 13.25 -12.47
N ALA A 35 2.96 12.23 -13.32
CA ALA A 35 1.74 12.14 -14.10
C ALA A 35 0.51 12.09 -13.18
N ALA A 36 0.58 11.33 -12.09
CA ALA A 36 -0.50 11.23 -11.12
C ALA A 36 -0.81 12.57 -10.42
N TYR A 37 0.21 13.36 -10.09
CA TYR A 37 0.04 14.72 -9.55
C TYR A 37 -0.68 15.63 -10.55
N ARG A 38 -0.27 15.59 -11.83
CA ARG A 38 -0.87 16.40 -12.90
C ARG A 38 -2.29 15.98 -13.27
N GLU A 39 -2.66 14.72 -13.05
CA GLU A 39 -4.05 14.28 -13.16
C GLU A 39 -4.94 14.89 -12.06
N GLN A 40 -4.40 15.10 -10.86
CA GLN A 40 -5.11 15.73 -9.74
C GLN A 40 -5.22 17.25 -9.87
N ASP A 41 -4.16 17.93 -10.33
CA ASP A 41 -4.22 19.34 -10.75
C ASP A 41 -3.83 19.48 -12.22
N PRO A 42 -4.81 19.47 -13.15
CA PRO A 42 -4.55 19.63 -14.59
C PRO A 42 -3.90 20.94 -14.99
N ARG A 43 -3.82 21.93 -14.10
CA ARG A 43 -3.14 23.22 -14.35
C ARG A 43 -1.66 23.15 -14.03
N ALA A 44 -1.22 22.13 -13.29
CA ALA A 44 0.18 21.93 -12.95
C ALA A 44 0.99 21.62 -14.21
N THR A 45 2.11 22.31 -14.33
CA THR A 45 3.11 22.07 -15.37
C THR A 45 3.97 20.85 -15.02
N GLU A 46 4.80 20.42 -15.96
CA GLU A 46 5.80 19.38 -15.69
C GLU A 46 6.84 19.83 -14.66
N GLU A 47 7.16 21.12 -14.64
CA GLU A 47 8.10 21.71 -13.68
C GLU A 47 7.51 21.69 -12.26
N ASP A 48 6.24 22.10 -12.11
CA ASP A 48 5.51 22.02 -10.83
C ASP A 48 5.45 20.57 -10.32
N ALA A 49 5.21 19.61 -11.22
CA ALA A 49 5.18 18.19 -10.87
C ALA A 49 6.55 17.66 -10.44
N ALA A 50 7.63 18.09 -11.11
CA ALA A 50 8.98 17.70 -10.75
C ALA A 50 9.47 18.34 -9.44
N GLU A 51 8.98 19.55 -9.11
CA GLU A 51 9.22 20.20 -7.82
C GLU A 51 8.45 19.51 -6.70
N PHE A 52 7.19 19.15 -6.93
CA PHE A 52 6.36 18.46 -5.94
C PHE A 52 6.79 17.00 -5.71
N VAL A 53 7.19 16.31 -6.78
CA VAL A 53 7.72 14.93 -6.74
C VAL A 53 9.20 14.96 -7.06
N GLY A 54 9.98 15.40 -6.08
CA GLY A 54 11.43 15.55 -6.17
C GLY A 54 12.16 14.22 -5.97
N ASP A 55 11.62 13.35 -5.12
CA ASP A 55 12.24 12.08 -4.77
C ASP A 55 11.25 10.90 -4.61
N VAL A 56 11.79 9.76 -4.18
CA VAL A 56 11.04 8.51 -3.98
C VAL A 56 10.04 8.62 -2.84
N HIS A 57 10.35 9.36 -1.77
CA HIS A 57 9.43 9.53 -0.65
C HIS A 57 8.21 10.34 -1.06
N ASP A 58 8.41 11.43 -1.81
CA ASP A 58 7.31 12.24 -2.34
C ASP A 58 6.40 11.40 -3.25
N ALA A 59 7.00 10.61 -4.14
CA ALA A 59 6.28 9.72 -5.03
C ALA A 59 5.47 8.66 -4.27
N ILE A 60 6.06 8.03 -3.26
CA ILE A 60 5.37 7.04 -2.41
C ILE A 60 4.19 7.67 -1.69
N TRP A 61 4.41 8.83 -1.05
CA TRP A 61 3.35 9.53 -0.31
C TRP A 61 2.19 9.91 -1.21
N LEU A 62 2.47 10.50 -2.37
CA LEU A 62 1.44 10.90 -3.33
C LEU A 62 0.60 9.72 -3.80
N LEU A 63 1.24 8.60 -4.17
CA LEU A 63 0.54 7.43 -4.68
C LEU A 63 -0.28 6.73 -3.58
N LEU A 64 0.24 6.67 -2.35
CA LEU A 64 -0.51 6.13 -1.21
C LEU A 64 -1.70 7.02 -0.83
N ASP A 65 -1.55 8.34 -0.85
CA ASP A 65 -2.66 9.26 -0.59
C ASP A 65 -3.76 9.16 -1.65
N ARG A 66 -3.36 9.04 -2.92
CA ARG A 66 -4.27 8.95 -4.06
C ARG A 66 -5.00 7.61 -4.15
N ASP A 67 -4.24 6.52 -4.17
CA ASP A 67 -4.75 5.20 -4.55
C ASP A 67 -4.91 4.26 -3.35
N GLY A 68 -4.37 4.64 -2.17
CA GLY A 68 -4.39 3.81 -0.97
C GLY A 68 -3.39 2.64 -0.99
N GLU A 69 -2.70 2.42 -2.10
CA GLU A 69 -1.74 1.32 -2.28
C GLU A 69 -0.65 1.65 -3.31
N LEU A 70 0.52 1.02 -3.16
CA LEU A 70 1.56 1.03 -4.18
C LEU A 70 1.37 -0.13 -5.15
N ALA A 71 1.58 0.16 -6.45
CA ALA A 71 1.37 -0.79 -7.54
C ALA A 71 -0.06 -1.37 -7.59
N PRO A 72 -1.10 -0.52 -7.74
CA PRO A 72 -2.48 -0.98 -7.79
C PRO A 72 -2.72 -2.00 -8.93
N GLY A 73 -3.58 -2.98 -8.70
CA GLY A 73 -3.87 -4.04 -9.68
C GLY A 73 -4.70 -5.18 -9.10
N GLU A 74 -5.13 -6.11 -9.96
CA GLU A 74 -5.98 -7.21 -9.51
C GLU A 74 -5.31 -8.06 -8.41
N PRO A 75 -6.07 -8.46 -7.37
CA PRO A 75 -5.55 -9.30 -6.30
C PRO A 75 -5.02 -10.60 -6.89
N ARG A 76 -3.70 -10.80 -6.78
CA ARG A 76 -3.05 -11.94 -7.40
C ARG A 76 -3.38 -13.19 -6.62
N THR A 77 -3.91 -14.19 -7.30
CA THR A 77 -3.86 -15.55 -6.75
C THR A 77 -2.40 -16.00 -6.68
N ARG A 78 -2.05 -16.80 -5.67
CA ARG A 78 -0.68 -17.23 -5.29
C ARG A 78 0.20 -17.80 -6.43
N ALA A 79 -0.34 -18.02 -7.62
CA ALA A 79 0.30 -18.65 -8.76
C ALA A 79 0.84 -17.67 -9.84
N GLU A 80 0.54 -16.37 -9.77
CA GLU A 80 0.94 -15.44 -10.82
C GLU A 80 2.29 -14.78 -10.54
N GLN A 81 3.28 -15.07 -11.39
CA GLN A 81 4.60 -14.44 -11.32
C GLN A 81 4.49 -12.92 -11.44
N PRO A 82 5.23 -12.14 -10.62
CA PRO A 82 5.31 -10.69 -10.74
C PRO A 82 5.58 -10.27 -12.19
N SER A 83 4.69 -9.45 -12.77
CA SER A 83 4.97 -8.88 -14.09
C SER A 83 6.10 -7.89 -13.92
N ARG A 84 7.22 -8.10 -14.62
CA ARG A 84 8.35 -7.16 -14.63
C ARG A 84 8.09 -5.93 -15.49
N ASP A 85 7.00 -5.91 -16.26
CA ASP A 85 6.70 -4.88 -17.23
C ASP A 85 5.53 -3.99 -16.78
N ARG A 86 5.48 -3.66 -15.49
CA ARG A 86 4.46 -2.73 -15.00
C ARG A 86 4.76 -1.32 -15.48
N PRO A 87 3.73 -0.55 -15.85
CA PRO A 87 3.91 0.82 -16.33
C PRO A 87 4.40 1.78 -15.23
N ASP A 88 4.26 1.39 -13.96
CA ASP A 88 4.60 2.20 -12.79
C ASP A 88 6.06 2.06 -12.31
N GLY A 89 6.88 1.27 -13.00
CA GLY A 89 8.28 1.04 -12.60
C GLY A 89 8.44 0.22 -11.31
N LEU A 90 7.35 -0.37 -10.81
CA LEU A 90 7.34 -1.21 -9.61
C LEU A 90 7.26 -2.69 -9.97
N LEU A 91 7.88 -3.51 -9.14
CA LEU A 91 7.71 -4.95 -9.10
C LEU A 91 7.07 -5.32 -7.76
N LEU A 92 5.94 -6.03 -7.81
CA LEU A 92 5.34 -6.58 -6.61
C LEU A 92 6.18 -7.76 -6.11
N ALA A 93 6.81 -7.63 -4.96
CA ALA A 93 7.69 -8.64 -4.35
C ALA A 93 6.93 -9.56 -3.39
N GLY A 94 5.85 -9.07 -2.76
CA GLY A 94 5.02 -9.86 -1.88
C GLY A 94 3.74 -9.14 -1.46
N GLU A 95 2.70 -9.89 -1.16
CA GLU A 95 1.43 -9.37 -0.65
C GLU A 95 0.84 -10.34 0.38
N VAL A 96 0.39 -9.79 1.50
CA VAL A 96 -0.36 -10.50 2.54
C VAL A 96 -1.53 -9.63 2.97
N GLN A 97 -2.73 -10.21 3.00
CA GLN A 97 -3.93 -9.58 3.53
C GLN A 97 -4.54 -10.47 4.62
N HIS A 98 -4.89 -9.86 5.73
CA HIS A 98 -5.57 -10.50 6.85
C HIS A 98 -6.82 -9.70 7.22
N ILE A 99 -7.95 -10.40 7.35
CA ILE A 99 -9.24 -9.82 7.73
C ILE A 99 -9.66 -10.49 9.03
N SER A 100 -9.82 -9.68 10.08
CA SER A 100 -10.30 -10.13 11.38
C SER A 100 -11.67 -9.51 11.68
N LEU A 101 -12.62 -10.37 12.04
CA LEU A 101 -13.94 -9.97 12.50
C LEU A 101 -13.95 -9.95 14.03
N ASP A 102 -14.51 -8.89 14.60
CA ASP A 102 -14.50 -8.59 16.04
C ASP A 102 -13.10 -8.64 16.65
N ASP A 103 -12.14 -8.00 15.98
CA ASP A 103 -10.75 -7.96 16.43
C ASP A 103 -10.69 -7.43 17.86
N PRO A 104 -10.18 -8.22 18.84
CA PRO A 104 -10.07 -7.78 20.23
C PRO A 104 -9.10 -6.61 20.38
N LEU A 105 -8.17 -6.44 19.43
CA LEU A 105 -7.15 -5.39 19.40
C LEU A 105 -7.17 -4.69 18.03
N PRO A 106 -8.24 -3.92 17.73
CA PRO A 106 -8.29 -3.13 16.50
C PRO A 106 -7.23 -2.02 16.57
N LEU A 107 -6.69 -1.62 15.42
CA LEU A 107 -5.78 -0.48 15.38
C LEU A 107 -6.46 0.77 15.97
N PRO A 108 -5.82 1.48 16.92
CA PRO A 108 -6.42 2.66 17.53
C PRO A 108 -6.57 3.75 16.47
N GLY A 109 -7.79 4.26 16.29
CA GLY A 109 -8.14 5.21 15.22
C GLY A 109 -7.50 6.60 15.31
N SER A 110 -6.64 6.86 16.31
CA SER A 110 -6.09 8.20 16.58
C SER A 110 -4.65 8.25 17.12
N HIS A 111 -3.93 7.13 17.25
CA HIS A 111 -2.60 7.14 17.86
C HIS A 111 -1.55 6.53 16.92
N CYS A 112 -0.64 7.37 16.43
CA CYS A 112 0.63 6.94 15.89
C CYS A 112 1.39 6.22 17.00
N PHE A 113 1.47 4.89 16.91
CA PHE A 113 2.35 4.01 17.69
C PHE A 113 2.29 4.21 19.22
N GLU A 114 1.25 3.69 19.88
CA GLU A 114 1.43 3.27 21.27
C GLU A 114 2.30 2.01 21.24
N LEU A 115 3.60 2.20 21.55
CA LEU A 115 4.69 1.20 21.50
C LEU A 115 4.54 0.03 22.48
N ASP A 116 3.37 -0.16 23.08
CA ASP A 116 3.09 -1.22 24.07
C ASP A 116 2.30 -2.40 23.50
N ASP A 117 2.10 -2.46 22.18
CA ASP A 117 1.57 -3.67 21.53
C ASP A 117 2.70 -4.70 21.33
N PRO A 118 2.61 -5.91 21.94
CA PRO A 118 3.64 -6.94 21.83
C PRO A 118 3.79 -7.51 20.42
N GLU A 119 2.83 -7.28 19.53
CA GLU A 119 2.92 -7.65 18.12
C GLU A 119 3.29 -6.42 17.29
N ASP A 120 4.53 -6.36 16.80
CA ASP A 120 4.87 -5.44 15.73
C ASP A 120 4.07 -5.84 14.49
N TYR A 121 2.97 -5.13 14.24
CA TYR A 121 2.06 -5.34 13.10
C TYR A 121 2.78 -5.21 11.74
N PHE A 122 3.98 -4.62 11.72
CA PHE A 122 4.82 -4.48 10.55
C PHE A 122 6.04 -5.42 10.56
N ALA A 123 6.16 -6.32 11.55
CA ALA A 123 7.27 -7.24 11.65
C ALA A 123 7.48 -8.02 10.35
N LEU A 124 8.72 -8.01 9.87
CA LEU A 124 9.12 -8.87 8.75
C LEU A 124 8.96 -10.34 9.18
N PRO A 125 8.41 -11.23 8.32
CA PRO A 125 8.50 -12.66 8.60
C PRO A 125 9.98 -13.02 8.79
N PRO A 126 10.32 -13.92 9.72
CA PRO A 126 11.71 -14.26 10.00
C PRO A 126 12.40 -14.74 8.72
N GLU A 127 13.61 -14.26 8.49
CA GLU A 127 14.44 -14.71 7.36
C GLU A 127 14.58 -16.23 7.41
N ARG A 128 14.29 -16.89 6.29
CA ARG A 128 14.39 -18.35 6.15
C ARG A 128 15.77 -18.78 5.65
#